data_AF-A0A1I4XR66-F1
#
_entry.id   AF-A0A1I4XR66-F1
#
_cell.length_a   1.000
_cell.length_b   1.000
_cell.length_c   1.000
_cell.angle_alpha   90.00
_cell.angle_beta   90.00
_cell.angle_gamma   90.00
#
_symmetry.space_group_name_H-M   'P 1'
#
loop_
_entity.id
_entity.type
_entity.pdbx_description
1 polymer ?
#
loop_
_entity_poly.entity_id
_entity_poly.type
_entity_poly.pdbx_seq_one_letter_code
_entity_poly.pdbx_strand_id
1 'polypeptide(L)'
;MEENSFVFTDGKDPKMIEAYEKARETFKYFWREQSWENRRIIPGLDLACVKASFSQEDPGTGEITVEHMWINEIDFDGDTVSGFLINNPNDLTNIQAGDYFEIPLNEISDWLFAITPAVKKPTGLSKLFSSTENPLPKTYGGFTIHKMRADMPEDERMEHDDAWQLDFGDFNEILVVNEQKEKPENLTEHPMSRNMEGEFVKFLQEYPDELTHADDNGLTLLHKETIAGNLTSVKIALEAGADKNVKSKNGKTALDYAQQLKWEHIIPVLQG
;
A
#
# COMPACT_ATOMS: atom_id res chain seq x y z
N MET A 1 -9.47 -24.39 -9.86
CA MET A 1 -8.49 -24.74 -10.91
C MET A 1 -8.56 -23.67 -11.96
N GLU A 2 -7.65 -22.72 -11.83
CA GLU A 2 -6.99 -21.95 -12.89
C GLU A 2 -5.81 -21.28 -12.17
N GLU A 3 -4.81 -22.13 -11.84
CA GLU A 3 -3.47 -21.66 -11.50
C GLU A 3 -2.80 -21.28 -12.80
N ASN A 4 -2.99 -20.04 -13.24
CA ASN A 4 -2.12 -19.40 -14.22
C ASN A 4 -1.69 -18.06 -13.64
N SER A 5 -0.95 -18.08 -12.52
CA SER A 5 -0.05 -16.96 -12.20
C SER A 5 1.29 -17.29 -12.83
N PHE A 6 1.51 -16.77 -14.03
CA PHE A 6 2.84 -16.77 -14.60
C PHE A 6 3.68 -15.74 -13.85
N VAL A 7 4.25 -16.17 -12.72
CA VAL A 7 5.33 -15.45 -12.04
C VAL A 7 6.57 -15.57 -12.93
N PHE A 8 6.60 -14.82 -14.03
CA PHE A 8 7.83 -14.59 -14.77
C PHE A 8 8.69 -13.66 -13.91
N THR A 9 9.48 -14.29 -13.05
CA THR A 9 10.55 -13.60 -12.35
C THR A 9 11.84 -14.20 -12.86
N ASP A 10 12.86 -13.36 -12.97
CA ASP A 10 14.26 -13.78 -12.76
C ASP A 10 14.49 -14.49 -11.40
N GLY A 11 13.43 -14.67 -10.59
CA GLY A 11 13.33 -15.23 -9.26
C GLY A 11 13.43 -16.75 -9.23
N LYS A 12 14.61 -17.27 -9.57
CA LYS A 12 15.06 -18.57 -9.02
C LYS A 12 15.58 -18.44 -7.60
N ASP A 13 15.82 -17.22 -7.11
CA ASP A 13 16.28 -16.96 -5.75
C ASP A 13 15.10 -17.09 -4.76
N PRO A 14 15.11 -18.10 -3.86
CA PRO A 14 14.04 -18.30 -2.89
C PRO A 14 13.79 -17.08 -1.99
N LYS A 15 14.82 -16.27 -1.69
CA LYS A 15 14.66 -15.07 -0.87
C LYS A 15 13.94 -13.93 -1.61
N MET A 16 14.11 -13.84 -2.94
CA MET A 16 13.34 -12.89 -3.75
C MET A 16 11.87 -13.28 -3.82
N ILE A 17 11.59 -14.59 -3.97
CA ILE A 17 10.21 -15.10 -3.95
C ILE A 17 9.54 -14.76 -2.62
N GLU A 18 10.22 -15.02 -1.50
CA GLU A 18 9.71 -14.67 -0.16
C GLU A 18 9.45 -13.16 -0.02
N ALA A 19 10.31 -12.31 -0.61
CA ALA A 19 10.10 -10.86 -0.61
C ALA A 19 8.84 -10.46 -1.39
N TYR A 20 8.57 -11.07 -2.56
CA TYR A 20 7.34 -10.84 -3.32
C TYR A 20 6.10 -11.27 -2.54
N GLU A 21 6.15 -12.43 -1.88
CA GLU A 21 5.05 -12.94 -1.06
C GLU A 21 4.76 -12.01 0.13
N LYS A 22 5.79 -11.56 0.84
CA LYS A 22 5.64 -10.60 1.94
C LYS A 22 5.06 -9.27 1.47
N ALA A 23 5.51 -8.76 0.32
CA ALA A 23 4.95 -7.55 -0.26
C ALA A 23 3.43 -7.70 -0.49
N ARG A 24 3.01 -8.79 -1.14
CA ARG A 24 1.58 -9.06 -1.40
C ARG A 24 0.77 -9.22 -0.11
N GLU A 25 1.28 -9.96 0.87
CA GLU A 25 0.59 -10.18 2.15
C GLU A 25 0.39 -8.87 2.93
N THR A 26 1.36 -7.96 2.83
CA THR A 26 1.36 -6.71 3.60
C THR A 26 0.85 -5.50 2.83
N PHE A 27 0.53 -5.65 1.54
CA PHE A 27 0.01 -4.57 0.67
C PHE A 27 -1.22 -3.86 1.26
N LYS A 28 -2.05 -4.58 2.01
CA LYS A 28 -3.20 -3.99 2.73
C LYS A 28 -2.81 -2.81 3.62
N TYR A 29 -1.59 -2.78 4.16
CA TYR A 29 -1.07 -1.68 4.96
C TYR A 29 -0.69 -0.47 4.11
N PHE A 30 -0.06 -0.69 2.95
CA PHE A 30 0.17 0.34 1.95
C PHE A 30 -1.15 0.98 1.51
N TRP A 31 -2.11 0.15 1.11
CA TRP A 31 -3.40 0.66 0.67
C TRP A 31 -4.13 1.42 1.77
N ARG A 32 -4.09 0.92 3.01
CA ARG A 32 -4.69 1.63 4.14
C ARG A 32 -4.09 3.02 4.31
N GLU A 33 -2.77 3.18 4.23
CA GLU A 33 -2.14 4.50 4.30
C GLU A 33 -2.56 5.38 3.11
N GLN A 34 -2.48 4.86 1.88
CA GLN A 34 -2.89 5.58 0.67
C GLN A 34 -4.36 6.02 0.69
N SER A 35 -5.26 5.18 1.22
CA SER A 35 -6.68 5.50 1.34
C SER A 35 -6.93 6.69 2.26
N TRP A 36 -6.10 6.88 3.29
CA TRP A 36 -6.13 8.04 4.17
C TRP A 36 -5.41 9.23 3.55
N GLU A 37 -4.33 9.01 2.80
CA GLU A 37 -3.63 10.04 2.03
C GLU A 37 -4.57 10.73 1.04
N ASN A 38 -5.38 9.95 0.31
CA ASN A 38 -6.37 10.46 -0.66
C ASN A 38 -7.46 11.35 0.00
N ARG A 39 -7.60 11.32 1.34
CA ARG A 39 -8.54 12.15 2.11
C ARG A 39 -7.90 13.44 2.62
N ARG A 40 -6.59 13.62 2.47
CA ARG A 40 -5.88 14.80 2.97
C ARG A 40 -5.89 15.93 1.95
N ILE A 41 -6.01 17.15 2.47
CA ILE A 41 -5.82 18.37 1.67
C ILE A 41 -4.33 18.63 1.43
N ILE A 42 -3.50 18.36 2.45
CA ILE A 42 -2.05 18.50 2.39
C ILE A 42 -1.46 17.09 2.45
N PRO A 43 -0.76 16.65 1.38
CA PRO A 43 -0.12 15.35 1.35
C PRO A 43 0.81 15.12 2.57
N GLY A 44 0.73 13.92 3.14
CA GLY A 44 1.60 13.46 4.22
C GLY A 44 2.67 12.48 3.76
N LEU A 45 2.50 11.85 2.58
CA LEU A 45 3.47 10.93 2.00
C LEU A 45 4.43 11.68 1.08
N ASP A 46 5.73 11.41 1.24
CA ASP A 46 6.77 11.91 0.33
C ASP A 46 6.89 11.02 -0.92
N LEU A 47 6.56 9.74 -0.78
CA LEU A 47 6.55 8.75 -1.84
C LEU A 47 5.48 7.69 -1.53
N ALA A 48 4.79 7.22 -2.57
CA ALA A 48 3.94 6.03 -2.54
C ALA A 48 3.92 5.39 -3.92
N CYS A 49 4.44 4.16 -4.04
CA CYS A 49 4.51 3.44 -5.30
C CYS A 49 4.41 1.93 -5.12
N VAL A 50 3.95 1.26 -6.18
CA VAL A 50 3.83 -0.20 -6.27
C VAL A 50 4.70 -0.67 -7.43
N LYS A 51 5.38 -1.80 -7.25
CA LYS A 51 6.21 -2.40 -8.31
C LYS A 51 5.51 -3.62 -8.90
N ALA A 52 5.44 -3.71 -10.22
CA ALA A 52 4.91 -4.88 -10.93
C ALA A 52 5.83 -5.30 -12.09
N SER A 53 5.65 -6.53 -12.58
CA SER A 53 6.33 -7.03 -13.77
C SER A 53 5.51 -6.73 -15.02
N PHE A 54 6.19 -6.27 -16.06
CA PHE A 54 5.62 -6.05 -17.39
C PHE A 54 6.43 -6.86 -18.39
N SER A 55 5.78 -7.34 -19.46
CA SER A 55 6.45 -8.19 -20.44
C SER A 55 6.08 -7.87 -21.88
N GLN A 56 6.99 -8.23 -22.77
CA GLN A 56 6.83 -8.16 -24.22
C GLN A 56 7.40 -9.45 -24.82
N GLU A 57 6.64 -10.07 -25.71
CA GLU A 57 7.12 -11.17 -26.55
C GLU A 57 7.64 -10.61 -27.88
N ASP A 58 8.87 -10.97 -28.26
CA ASP A 58 9.42 -10.68 -29.59
C ASP A 58 8.69 -11.54 -30.64
N PRO A 59 7.99 -10.95 -31.62
CA PRO A 59 7.21 -11.72 -32.60
C PRO A 59 8.06 -12.58 -33.54
N GLY A 60 9.35 -12.29 -33.68
CA GLY A 60 10.28 -12.99 -34.57
C GLY A 60 11.00 -14.15 -33.88
N THR A 61 11.37 -14.00 -32.61
CA THR A 61 12.12 -15.03 -31.85
C THR A 61 11.24 -15.81 -30.87
N GLY A 62 10.10 -15.27 -30.45
CA GLY A 62 9.28 -15.79 -29.34
C GLY A 62 9.92 -15.60 -27.97
N GLU A 63 10.97 -14.80 -27.87
CA GLU A 63 11.62 -14.47 -26.60
C GLU A 63 10.77 -13.50 -25.79
N ILE A 64 10.67 -13.72 -24.47
CA ILE A 64 9.90 -12.86 -23.57
C ILE A 64 10.88 -11.98 -22.79
N THR A 65 10.80 -10.68 -23.00
CA THR A 65 11.47 -9.67 -22.17
C THR A 65 10.55 -9.31 -21.01
N VAL A 66 11.11 -9.22 -19.81
CA VAL A 66 10.37 -8.87 -18.58
C VAL A 66 11.12 -7.77 -17.84
N GLU A 67 10.41 -6.72 -17.45
CA GLU A 67 10.94 -5.65 -16.61
C GLU A 67 10.06 -5.43 -15.37
N HIS A 68 10.68 -5.19 -14.22
CA HIS A 68 9.98 -4.80 -13.00
C HIS A 68 10.04 -3.29 -12.84
N MET A 69 8.87 -2.64 -12.78
CA MET A 69 8.77 -1.19 -12.82
C MET A 69 7.75 -0.65 -11.82
N TRP A 70 7.89 0.63 -11.49
CA TRP A 70 7.13 1.33 -10.47
C TRP A 70 5.93 2.05 -11.05
N ILE A 71 4.86 2.08 -10.26
CA ILE A 71 3.58 2.70 -10.57
C ILE A 71 3.23 3.61 -9.39
N ASN A 72 2.64 4.78 -9.65
CA ASN A 72 2.14 5.70 -8.64
C ASN A 72 0.65 6.01 -8.84
N GLU A 73 0.14 6.99 -8.07
CA GLU A 73 -1.28 7.39 -8.10
C GLU A 73 -2.20 6.17 -7.92
N ILE A 74 -1.87 5.41 -6.89
CA ILE A 74 -2.41 4.07 -6.70
C ILE A 74 -3.86 4.13 -6.25
N ASP A 75 -4.71 3.36 -6.92
CA ASP A 75 -6.04 2.98 -6.47
C ASP A 75 -6.13 1.44 -6.29
N PHE A 76 -7.08 1.00 -5.46
CA PHE A 76 -7.27 -0.42 -5.17
C PHE A 76 -8.72 -0.74 -4.81
N ASP A 77 -9.33 -1.63 -5.59
CA ASP A 77 -10.73 -2.04 -5.46
C ASP A 77 -10.93 -3.27 -4.53
N GLY A 78 -9.85 -3.72 -3.90
CA GLY A 78 -9.82 -4.94 -3.10
C GLY A 78 -9.23 -6.15 -3.82
N ASP A 79 -9.15 -6.13 -5.16
CA ASP A 79 -8.64 -7.21 -6.01
C ASP A 79 -7.52 -6.76 -6.95
N THR A 80 -7.65 -5.57 -7.50
CA THR A 80 -6.82 -5.02 -8.58
C THR A 80 -6.23 -3.69 -8.13
N VAL A 81 -4.92 -3.57 -8.27
CA VAL A 81 -4.17 -2.33 -8.07
C VAL A 81 -4.10 -1.59 -9.40
N SER A 82 -4.43 -0.31 -9.42
CA SER A 82 -4.32 0.50 -10.63
C SER A 82 -3.53 1.78 -10.40
N GLY A 83 -2.98 2.35 -11.47
CA GLY A 83 -2.17 3.56 -11.41
C GLY A 83 -1.39 3.81 -12.69
N PHE A 84 -0.42 4.73 -12.63
CA PHE A 84 0.38 5.15 -13.78
C PHE A 84 1.85 4.74 -13.64
N LEU A 85 2.43 4.21 -14.72
CA LEU A 85 3.84 3.82 -14.77
C LEU A 85 4.74 5.06 -14.64
N ILE A 86 5.72 5.06 -13.71
CA ILE A 86 6.52 6.27 -13.44
C ILE A 86 7.93 6.27 -14.05
N ASN A 87 8.45 5.10 -14.41
CA ASN A 87 9.78 4.99 -15.00
C ASN A 87 9.68 4.46 -16.43
N ASN A 88 10.62 4.87 -17.27
CA ASN A 88 10.70 4.34 -18.63
C ASN A 88 11.24 2.91 -18.60
N PRO A 89 10.73 2.01 -19.46
CA PRO A 89 11.35 0.72 -19.69
C PRO A 89 12.73 0.87 -20.35
N ASN A 90 13.60 -0.10 -20.12
CA ASN A 90 14.92 -0.16 -20.75
C ASN A 90 14.86 -0.89 -22.10
N ASP A 91 14.15 -2.01 -22.14
CA ASP A 91 14.10 -2.95 -23.26
C ASP A 91 12.68 -3.10 -23.82
N LEU A 92 11.64 -2.93 -22.99
CA LEU A 92 10.26 -2.96 -23.47
C LEU A 92 9.96 -1.77 -24.38
N THR A 93 9.33 -2.04 -25.52
CA THR A 93 9.03 -1.05 -26.56
C THR A 93 7.53 -0.81 -26.75
N ASN A 94 6.69 -1.58 -26.06
CA ASN A 94 5.24 -1.56 -26.15
C ASN A 94 4.54 -0.71 -25.08
N ILE A 95 5.29 -0.16 -24.13
CA ILE A 95 4.80 0.65 -23.01
C ILE A 95 5.76 1.81 -22.72
N GLN A 96 5.29 2.84 -22.01
CA GLN A 96 6.08 4.03 -21.65
C GLN A 96 5.62 4.64 -20.32
N ALA A 97 6.46 5.48 -19.71
CA ALA A 97 6.07 6.23 -18.52
C ALA A 97 4.81 7.09 -18.80
N GLY A 98 3.86 7.07 -17.86
CA GLY A 98 2.56 7.71 -17.97
C GLY A 98 1.43 6.81 -18.48
N ASP A 99 1.73 5.59 -18.93
CA ASP A 99 0.69 4.61 -19.28
C ASP A 99 -0.06 4.14 -18.02
N TYR A 100 -1.37 3.92 -18.16
CA TYR A 100 -2.25 3.44 -17.09
C TYR A 100 -2.35 1.92 -17.12
N PHE A 101 -2.31 1.30 -15.93
CA PHE A 101 -2.41 -0.15 -15.78
C PHE A 101 -3.34 -0.55 -14.65
N GLU A 102 -3.99 -1.70 -14.82
CA GLU A 102 -4.75 -2.43 -13.82
C GLU A 102 -4.09 -3.80 -13.64
N ILE A 103 -3.59 -4.07 -12.43
CA ILE A 103 -2.75 -5.21 -12.12
C ILE A 103 -3.37 -5.98 -10.95
N PRO A 104 -3.68 -7.28 -11.10
CA PRO A 104 -4.14 -8.11 -10.00
C PRO A 104 -3.20 -8.05 -8.80
N LEU A 105 -3.73 -8.01 -7.58
CA LEU A 105 -2.91 -7.94 -6.35
C LEU A 105 -1.87 -9.06 -6.25
N ASN A 106 -2.17 -10.25 -6.77
CA ASN A 106 -1.23 -11.38 -6.77
C ASN A 106 -0.09 -11.25 -7.80
N GLU A 107 -0.10 -10.22 -8.64
CA GLU A 107 0.92 -9.94 -9.66
C GLU A 107 1.87 -8.80 -9.27
N ILE A 108 1.56 -8.02 -8.23
CA ILE A 108 2.51 -7.04 -7.71
C ILE A 108 3.76 -7.76 -7.18
N SER A 109 4.91 -7.09 -7.25
CA SER A 109 6.20 -7.61 -6.80
C SER A 109 6.75 -6.85 -5.60
N ASP A 110 6.38 -5.58 -5.41
CA ASP A 110 6.75 -4.82 -4.21
C ASP A 110 5.82 -3.62 -4.02
N TRP A 111 5.95 -2.92 -2.90
CA TRP A 111 5.37 -1.61 -2.67
C TRP A 111 6.23 -0.82 -1.71
N LEU A 112 6.21 0.50 -1.79
CA LEU A 112 7.01 1.40 -0.95
C LEU A 112 6.22 2.67 -0.68
N PHE A 113 6.16 3.09 0.58
CA PHE A 113 5.80 4.47 0.90
C PHE A 113 6.82 5.09 1.86
N ALA A 114 6.93 6.42 1.84
CA ALA A 114 7.85 7.14 2.70
C ALA A 114 7.19 8.36 3.37
N ILE A 115 7.57 8.60 4.62
CA ILE A 115 7.04 9.70 5.44
C ILE A 115 8.19 10.41 6.13
N THR A 116 8.28 11.72 5.97
CA THR A 116 9.18 12.60 6.71
C THR A 116 8.80 12.61 8.19
N PRO A 117 9.67 12.12 9.09
CA PRO A 117 9.37 12.08 10.51
C PRO A 117 9.14 13.48 11.08
N ALA A 118 8.15 13.62 11.96
CA ALA A 118 7.93 14.87 12.66
C ALA A 118 9.12 15.19 13.59
N VAL A 119 9.90 16.22 13.25
CA VAL A 119 11.00 16.68 14.10
C VAL A 119 10.44 17.46 15.28
N LYS A 120 10.67 16.97 16.50
CA LYS A 120 10.43 17.78 17.70
C LYS A 120 11.39 18.97 17.65
N LYS A 121 10.84 20.20 17.57
CA LYS A 121 11.67 21.41 17.62
C LYS A 121 12.52 21.39 18.90
N PRO A 122 13.84 21.47 18.80
CA PRO A 122 14.72 21.44 19.96
C PRO A 122 14.43 22.64 20.87
N THR A 123 14.31 22.40 22.17
CA THR A 123 14.03 23.40 23.20
C THR A 123 15.18 23.48 24.20
N GLY A 124 15.45 24.69 24.73
CA GLY A 124 16.52 24.90 25.71
C GLY A 124 17.92 24.54 25.18
N LEU A 125 18.73 23.90 26.04
CA LEU A 125 20.12 23.52 25.73
C LEU A 125 20.25 22.51 24.58
N SER A 126 19.19 21.77 24.24
CA SER A 126 19.21 20.82 23.12
C SER A 126 19.44 21.49 21.76
N LYS A 127 19.17 22.80 21.64
CA LYS A 127 19.45 23.58 20.42
C LYS A 127 20.93 23.67 20.06
N LEU A 128 21.84 23.50 21.03
CA LEU A 128 23.28 23.51 20.79
C LEU A 128 23.77 22.22 20.10
N PHE A 129 22.97 21.16 20.15
CA PHE A 129 23.30 19.84 19.65
C PHE A 129 22.33 19.34 18.57
N SER A 130 21.36 20.16 18.17
CA SER A 130 20.42 19.79 17.11
C SER A 130 21.05 19.99 15.73
N SER A 131 20.97 18.98 14.87
CA SER A 131 21.31 19.11 13.46
C SER A 131 20.42 20.16 12.78
N THR A 132 20.95 20.80 11.74
CA THR A 132 20.19 21.73 10.89
C THR A 132 19.61 21.06 9.64
N GLU A 133 19.94 19.78 9.43
CA GLU A 133 19.47 18.97 8.31
C GLU A 133 18.07 18.42 8.60
N ASN A 134 17.19 18.52 7.61
CA ASN A 134 15.88 17.89 7.68
C ASN A 134 16.07 16.37 7.67
N PRO A 135 15.32 15.61 8.49
CA PRO A 135 15.40 14.15 8.44
C PRO A 135 14.98 13.67 7.05
N LEU A 136 15.64 12.64 6.55
CA LEU A 136 15.20 11.95 5.34
C LEU A 136 13.82 11.30 5.58
N PRO A 137 12.97 11.21 4.55
CA PRO A 137 11.73 10.44 4.63
C PRO A 137 12.03 8.98 4.96
N LYS A 138 11.37 8.47 5.98
CA LYS A 138 11.52 7.09 6.43
C LYS A 138 10.64 6.16 5.60
N THR A 139 11.18 5.02 5.18
CA THR A 139 10.47 4.09 4.31
C THR A 139 9.70 2.99 5.06
N TYR A 140 8.66 2.49 4.40
CA TYR A 140 7.85 1.35 4.80
C TYR A 140 7.59 0.46 3.58
N GLY A 141 7.63 -0.86 3.76
CA GLY A 141 7.64 -1.82 2.66
C GLY A 141 9.01 -1.97 2.01
N GLY A 142 9.07 -2.07 0.69
CA GLY A 142 10.31 -2.21 -0.07
C GLY A 142 10.98 -3.57 0.14
N PHE A 143 10.21 -4.65 0.17
CA PHE A 143 10.70 -5.99 0.53
C PHE A 143 11.81 -6.48 -0.41
N THR A 144 11.66 -6.19 -1.69
CA THR A 144 12.64 -6.57 -2.71
C THR A 144 13.88 -5.67 -2.64
N ILE A 145 13.70 -4.40 -2.28
CA ILE A 145 14.80 -3.46 -2.01
C ILE A 145 15.61 -3.95 -0.81
N HIS A 146 14.95 -4.33 0.28
CA HIS A 146 15.61 -4.84 1.47
C HIS A 146 16.32 -6.18 1.25
N LYS A 147 15.74 -7.06 0.43
CA LYS A 147 16.46 -8.26 -0.02
C LYS A 147 17.76 -7.85 -0.71
N MET A 148 17.71 -6.96 -1.71
CA MET A 148 18.91 -6.49 -2.41
C MET A 148 19.93 -5.85 -1.45
N ARG A 149 19.47 -4.97 -0.54
CA ARG A 149 20.30 -4.32 0.50
C ARG A 149 20.97 -5.32 1.44
N ALA A 150 20.39 -6.49 1.67
CA ALA A 150 20.98 -7.54 2.50
C ALA A 150 22.23 -8.17 1.87
N ASP A 151 22.36 -8.12 0.53
CA ASP A 151 23.51 -8.65 -0.21
C ASP A 151 24.60 -7.57 -0.44
N MET A 152 24.29 -6.29 -0.20
CA MET A 152 25.21 -5.15 -0.34
C MET A 152 26.16 -5.00 0.88
N PRO A 153 27.39 -4.53 0.71
CA PRO A 153 28.21 -3.97 1.78
C PRO A 153 27.60 -2.70 2.40
N GLU A 154 28.14 -2.24 3.53
CA GLU A 154 27.60 -1.08 4.25
C GLU A 154 27.75 0.24 3.48
N ASP A 155 28.89 0.46 2.84
CA ASP A 155 29.17 1.62 1.99
C ASP A 155 28.26 1.65 0.76
N GLU A 156 28.06 0.52 0.07
CA GLU A 156 27.13 0.43 -1.06
C GLU A 156 25.67 0.71 -0.63
N ARG A 157 25.26 0.23 0.55
CA ARG A 157 23.94 0.59 1.10
C ARG A 157 23.80 2.08 1.38
N MET A 158 24.84 2.72 1.91
CA MET A 158 24.82 4.16 2.17
C MET A 158 24.72 4.96 0.86
N GLU A 159 25.45 4.57 -0.18
CA GLU A 159 25.35 5.18 -1.51
C GLU A 159 23.97 4.96 -2.14
N HIS A 160 23.40 3.75 -1.98
CA HIS A 160 22.04 3.45 -2.39
C HIS A 160 21.02 4.37 -1.71
N ASP A 161 21.05 4.45 -0.37
CA ASP A 161 20.09 5.23 0.40
C ASP A 161 20.22 6.75 0.09
N ASP A 162 21.46 7.24 -0.13
CA ASP A 162 21.72 8.62 -0.59
C ASP A 162 21.19 8.85 -2.01
N ALA A 163 21.35 7.91 -2.95
CA ALA A 163 20.82 8.05 -4.30
C ALA A 163 19.28 8.21 -4.32
N TRP A 164 18.59 7.56 -3.38
CA TRP A 164 17.13 7.67 -3.23
C TRP A 164 16.70 8.86 -2.37
N GLN A 165 17.60 9.43 -1.57
CA GLN A 165 17.30 10.43 -0.54
C GLN A 165 16.21 9.94 0.43
N LEU A 166 16.29 8.67 0.83
CA LEU A 166 15.34 8.01 1.73
C LEU A 166 16.08 7.29 2.87
N ASP A 167 15.48 7.27 4.06
CA ASP A 167 15.95 6.44 5.17
C ASP A 167 15.26 5.09 5.14
N PHE A 168 15.97 4.09 4.61
CA PHE A 168 15.49 2.72 4.58
C PHE A 168 15.69 1.96 5.92
N GLY A 169 16.48 2.48 6.86
CA GLY A 169 16.77 1.79 8.12
C GLY A 169 17.42 0.40 7.95
N ASP A 170 17.25 -0.45 8.97
CA ASP A 170 17.81 -1.82 9.01
C ASP A 170 17.04 -2.76 8.05
N PHE A 171 17.77 -3.40 7.14
CA PHE A 171 17.20 -4.33 6.17
C PHE A 171 16.63 -5.62 6.80
N ASN A 172 16.95 -5.92 8.06
CA ASN A 172 16.36 -7.03 8.81
C ASN A 172 15.02 -6.65 9.46
N GLU A 173 14.68 -5.35 9.53
CA GLU A 173 13.51 -4.85 10.23
C GLU A 173 12.64 -3.95 9.33
N ILE A 174 11.91 -4.60 8.42
CA ILE A 174 11.00 -3.92 7.49
C ILE A 174 9.73 -3.50 8.24
N LEU A 175 9.45 -2.20 8.26
CA LEU A 175 8.23 -1.64 8.83
C LEU A 175 7.15 -1.53 7.77
N VAL A 176 5.88 -1.69 8.16
CA VAL A 176 4.74 -1.63 7.23
C VAL A 176 3.72 -0.54 7.59
N VAL A 177 3.83 0.06 8.78
CA VAL A 177 2.97 1.18 9.22
C VAL A 177 3.79 2.24 9.94
N ASN A 178 3.34 3.50 9.86
CA ASN A 178 3.97 4.60 10.57
C ASN A 178 3.95 4.41 12.10
N GLU A 179 5.03 4.82 12.77
CA GLU A 179 5.24 4.67 14.22
C GLU A 179 5.04 3.23 14.75
N GLN A 180 5.25 2.20 13.92
CA GLN A 180 4.98 0.79 14.26
C GLN A 180 5.62 0.33 15.58
N LYS A 181 6.85 0.80 15.89
CA LYS A 181 7.59 0.39 17.08
C LYS A 181 7.08 1.10 18.33
N GLU A 182 6.74 2.37 18.18
CA GLU A 182 6.28 3.24 19.26
C GLU A 182 4.80 3.01 19.59
N LYS A 183 4.01 2.63 18.58
CA LYS A 183 2.55 2.46 18.62
C LYS A 183 2.15 1.17 17.88
N PRO A 184 2.40 -0.02 18.45
CA PRO A 184 2.10 -1.30 17.81
C PRO A 184 0.60 -1.47 17.49
N GLU A 185 -0.30 -0.76 18.18
CA GLU A 185 -1.73 -0.71 17.86
C GLU A 185 -2.04 -0.15 16.46
N ASN A 186 -1.09 0.53 15.82
CA ASN A 186 -1.22 0.98 14.43
C ASN A 186 -1.23 -0.20 13.45
N LEU A 187 -0.68 -1.37 13.81
CA LEU A 187 -0.80 -2.58 12.98
C LEU A 187 -2.23 -3.10 12.92
N THR A 188 -3.01 -2.89 13.99
CA THR A 188 -4.42 -3.28 14.02
C THR A 188 -5.26 -2.28 13.24
N GLU A 189 -5.20 -1.00 13.60
CA GLU A 189 -6.04 0.02 12.99
C GLU A 189 -5.28 1.33 12.83
N HIS A 190 -5.46 1.98 11.68
CA HIS A 190 -4.81 3.24 11.38
C HIS A 190 -5.26 4.35 12.36
N PRO A 191 -4.35 5.18 12.89
CA PRO A 191 -4.70 6.22 13.87
C PRO A 191 -5.76 7.20 13.38
N MET A 192 -5.80 7.51 12.08
CA MET A 192 -6.84 8.41 11.54
C MET A 192 -8.23 7.78 11.58
N SER A 193 -8.37 6.45 11.44
CA SER A 193 -9.68 5.78 11.58
C SER A 193 -10.28 6.02 12.96
N ARG A 194 -9.45 5.92 14.00
CA ARG A 194 -9.87 6.18 15.39
C ARG A 194 -10.14 7.66 15.63
N ASN A 195 -9.24 8.53 15.15
CA ASN A 195 -9.33 9.97 15.41
C ASN A 195 -10.50 10.65 14.69
N MET A 196 -10.96 10.07 13.56
CA MET A 196 -12.02 10.63 12.72
C MET A 196 -13.42 10.11 13.08
N GLU A 197 -13.56 9.28 14.13
CA GLU A 197 -14.83 8.68 14.58
C GLU A 197 -15.98 9.70 14.62
N GLY A 198 -15.79 10.81 15.35
CA GLY A 198 -16.83 11.83 15.52
C GLY A 198 -17.20 12.59 14.25
N GLU A 199 -16.23 12.82 13.35
CA GLU A 199 -16.50 13.49 12.07
C GLU A 199 -17.18 12.54 11.08
N PHE A 200 -16.83 11.24 11.11
CA PHE A 200 -17.47 10.23 10.28
C PHE A 200 -18.95 10.00 10.67
N VAL A 201 -19.25 10.01 11.97
CA VAL A 201 -20.65 9.96 12.46
C VAL A 201 -21.44 11.17 11.94
N LYS A 202 -20.89 12.39 12.04
CA LYS A 202 -21.56 13.60 11.53
C LYS A 202 -21.77 13.53 10.02
N PHE A 203 -20.76 13.09 9.28
CA PHE A 203 -20.84 12.90 7.84
C PHE A 203 -22.03 12.01 7.45
N LEU A 204 -22.18 10.84 8.09
CA LEU A 204 -23.30 9.94 7.80
C LEU A 204 -24.67 10.45 8.26
N GLN A 205 -24.71 11.32 9.27
CA GLN A 205 -25.95 11.99 9.67
C GLN A 205 -26.38 13.05 8.65
N GLU A 206 -25.42 13.76 8.07
CA GLU A 206 -25.67 14.79 7.05
C GLU A 206 -25.94 14.18 5.66
N TYR A 207 -25.27 13.06 5.35
CA TYR A 207 -25.31 12.37 4.06
C TYR A 207 -25.65 10.87 4.23
N PRO A 208 -26.85 10.51 4.70
CA PRO A 208 -27.21 9.11 4.95
C PRO A 208 -27.24 8.25 3.68
N ASP A 209 -27.50 8.86 2.52
CA ASP A 209 -27.56 8.17 1.22
C ASP A 209 -26.21 7.56 0.80
N GLU A 210 -25.09 8.06 1.35
CA GLU A 210 -23.73 7.56 1.12
C GLU A 210 -23.55 6.10 1.52
N LEU A 211 -24.35 5.58 2.46
CA LEU A 211 -24.33 4.16 2.84
C LEU A 211 -24.73 3.22 1.69
N THR A 212 -25.52 3.74 0.74
CA THR A 212 -26.06 2.97 -0.38
C THR A 212 -25.40 3.29 -1.71
N HIS A 213 -24.66 4.40 -1.78
CA HIS A 213 -23.91 4.75 -2.97
C HIS A 213 -22.84 3.69 -3.24
N ALA A 214 -22.73 3.28 -4.50
CA ALA A 214 -21.74 2.32 -4.98
C ALA A 214 -21.01 2.95 -6.17
N ASP A 215 -19.69 2.76 -6.22
CA ASP A 215 -18.87 3.24 -7.33
C ASP A 215 -18.97 2.35 -8.57
N ASP A 216 -18.11 2.62 -9.55
CA ASP A 216 -18.05 1.87 -10.81
C ASP A 216 -17.63 0.40 -10.62
N ASN A 217 -17.10 0.00 -9.47
CA ASN A 217 -16.81 -1.41 -9.13
C ASN A 217 -17.92 -2.04 -8.26
N GLY A 218 -18.99 -1.30 -7.99
CA GLY A 218 -20.06 -1.71 -7.10
C GLY A 218 -19.64 -1.68 -5.62
N LEU A 219 -18.55 -1.00 -5.28
CA LEU A 219 -18.08 -0.89 -3.91
C LEU A 219 -18.84 0.21 -3.19
N THR A 220 -19.57 -0.18 -2.15
CA THR A 220 -20.19 0.75 -1.21
C THR A 220 -19.18 1.28 -0.20
N LEU A 221 -19.57 2.30 0.57
CA LEU A 221 -18.77 2.82 1.69
C LEU A 221 -18.27 1.71 2.62
N LEU A 222 -19.14 0.74 2.97
CA LEU A 222 -18.77 -0.38 3.83
C LEU A 222 -17.67 -1.27 3.22
N HIS A 223 -17.69 -1.50 1.91
CA HIS A 223 -16.62 -2.21 1.21
C HIS A 223 -15.30 -1.43 1.31
N LYS A 224 -15.32 -0.13 0.98
CA LYS A 224 -14.12 0.72 0.97
C LYS A 224 -13.45 0.81 2.34
N GLU A 225 -14.23 1.05 3.39
CA GLU A 225 -13.71 1.10 4.77
C GLU A 225 -13.17 -0.26 5.23
N THR A 226 -13.78 -1.36 4.76
CA THR A 226 -13.31 -2.72 5.06
C THR A 226 -12.01 -3.05 4.33
N ILE A 227 -11.90 -2.73 3.05
CA ILE A 227 -10.68 -2.90 2.23
C ILE A 227 -9.53 -2.11 2.87
N ALA A 228 -9.80 -0.88 3.31
CA ALA A 228 -8.84 -0.04 4.03
C ALA A 228 -8.57 -0.48 5.50
N GLY A 229 -9.26 -1.48 6.05
CA GLY A 229 -8.98 -1.97 7.40
C GLY A 229 -9.43 -1.02 8.53
N ASN A 230 -10.39 -0.13 8.27
CA ASN A 230 -10.87 0.91 9.20
C ASN A 230 -12.00 0.39 10.09
N LEU A 231 -11.67 -0.39 11.12
CA LEU A 231 -12.64 -1.02 12.03
C LEU A 231 -13.66 -0.05 12.63
N THR A 232 -13.22 1.11 13.09
CA THR A 232 -14.07 2.15 13.68
C THR A 232 -15.10 2.62 12.66
N SER A 233 -14.68 2.91 11.44
CA SER A 233 -15.58 3.34 10.36
C SER A 233 -16.54 2.22 9.92
N VAL A 234 -16.08 0.97 9.88
CA VAL A 234 -16.95 -0.20 9.61
C VAL A 234 -18.06 -0.33 10.64
N LYS A 235 -17.73 -0.22 11.95
CA LYS A 235 -18.74 -0.29 13.02
C LYS A 235 -19.77 0.83 12.89
N ILE A 236 -19.32 2.07 12.70
CA ILE A 236 -20.21 3.22 12.52
C ILE A 236 -21.13 3.02 11.32
N ALA A 237 -20.60 2.58 10.17
CA ALA A 237 -21.41 2.36 8.98
C ALA A 237 -22.50 1.31 9.22
N LEU A 238 -22.19 0.22 9.92
CA LEU A 238 -23.17 -0.82 10.27
C LEU A 238 -24.23 -0.30 11.26
N GLU A 239 -23.82 0.44 12.29
CA GLU A 239 -24.74 1.08 13.24
C GLU A 239 -25.66 2.10 12.57
N ALA A 240 -25.16 2.78 11.53
CA ALA A 240 -25.93 3.70 10.70
C ALA A 240 -26.86 2.99 9.67
N GLY A 241 -26.78 1.66 9.54
CA GLY A 241 -27.67 0.86 8.71
C GLY A 241 -27.12 0.43 7.35
N ALA A 242 -25.79 0.44 7.15
CA ALA A 242 -25.18 -0.14 5.96
C ALA A 242 -25.55 -1.64 5.83
N ASP A 243 -25.98 -2.06 4.64
CA ASP A 243 -26.25 -3.46 4.37
C ASP A 243 -24.94 -4.22 4.07
N LYS A 244 -24.55 -5.08 5.01
CA LYS A 244 -23.34 -5.91 4.93
C LYS A 244 -23.40 -7.03 3.87
N ASN A 245 -24.57 -7.29 3.27
CA ASN A 245 -24.76 -8.35 2.27
C ASN A 245 -24.72 -7.83 0.83
N VAL A 246 -24.57 -6.51 0.62
CA VAL A 246 -24.37 -5.95 -0.71
C VAL A 246 -23.12 -6.58 -1.32
N LYS A 247 -23.20 -6.91 -2.62
CA LYS A 247 -22.10 -7.48 -3.38
C LYS A 247 -21.56 -6.46 -4.36
N SER A 248 -20.23 -6.38 -4.44
CA SER A 248 -19.52 -5.68 -5.52
C SER A 248 -19.77 -6.34 -6.87
N LYS A 249 -19.29 -5.73 -7.96
CA LYS A 249 -19.34 -6.32 -9.30
C LYS A 249 -18.58 -7.65 -9.40
N ASN A 250 -17.58 -7.85 -8.55
CA ASN A 250 -16.84 -9.11 -8.43
C ASN A 250 -17.59 -10.17 -7.58
N GLY A 251 -18.82 -9.86 -7.13
CA GLY A 251 -19.65 -10.76 -6.35
C GLY A 251 -19.27 -10.88 -4.87
N LYS A 252 -18.40 -10.00 -4.37
CA LYS A 252 -17.85 -10.00 -3.01
C LYS A 252 -18.61 -9.05 -2.10
N THR A 253 -18.89 -9.50 -0.89
CA THR A 253 -19.36 -8.68 0.22
C THR A 253 -18.19 -8.03 0.96
N ALA A 254 -18.47 -7.09 1.86
CA ALA A 254 -17.47 -6.55 2.78
C ALA A 254 -16.76 -7.67 3.57
N LEU A 255 -17.49 -8.71 4.01
CA LEU A 255 -16.88 -9.84 4.73
C LEU A 255 -15.87 -10.60 3.87
N ASP A 256 -16.17 -10.80 2.58
CA ASP A 256 -15.26 -11.49 1.66
C ASP A 256 -13.94 -10.72 1.50
N TYR A 257 -14.00 -9.38 1.39
CA TYR A 257 -12.78 -8.55 1.35
C TYR A 257 -12.01 -8.57 2.68
N ALA A 258 -12.71 -8.53 3.83
CA ALA A 258 -12.06 -8.64 5.14
C ALA A 258 -11.29 -9.96 5.27
N GLN A 259 -11.86 -11.07 4.78
CA GLN A 259 -11.22 -12.38 4.78
C GLN A 259 -10.03 -12.44 3.81
N GLN A 260 -10.21 -11.96 2.59
CA GLN A 260 -9.15 -11.92 1.58
C GLN A 260 -7.92 -11.14 2.05
N LEU A 261 -8.13 -9.96 2.64
CA LEU A 261 -7.07 -9.10 3.14
C LEU A 261 -6.63 -9.48 4.56
N LYS A 262 -7.22 -10.51 5.16
CA LYS A 262 -6.92 -10.96 6.53
C LYS A 262 -7.03 -9.83 7.55
N TRP A 263 -8.11 -9.05 7.50
CA TRP A 263 -8.45 -8.05 8.51
C TRP A 263 -9.18 -8.71 9.69
N GLU A 264 -8.40 -9.46 10.48
CA GLU A 264 -8.88 -10.27 11.61
C GLU A 264 -9.71 -9.50 12.64
N HIS A 265 -9.41 -8.21 12.83
CA HIS A 265 -10.14 -7.34 13.76
C HIS A 265 -11.51 -6.88 13.22
N ILE A 266 -11.75 -7.00 11.91
CA ILE A 266 -13.01 -6.61 11.25
C ILE A 266 -13.93 -7.81 11.02
N ILE A 267 -13.37 -8.98 10.71
CA ILE A 267 -14.14 -10.20 10.40
C ILE A 267 -15.28 -10.48 11.40
N PRO A 268 -15.06 -10.46 12.74
CA PRO A 268 -16.12 -10.74 13.70
C PRO A 268 -17.29 -9.74 13.65
N VAL A 269 -17.02 -8.49 13.31
CA VAL A 269 -18.02 -7.42 13.24
C VAL A 269 -18.94 -7.62 12.03
N LEU A 270 -18.40 -8.10 10.91
CA LEU A 270 -19.20 -8.37 9.70
C LEU A 270 -19.94 -9.72 9.78
N GLN A 271 -19.43 -10.67 10.56
CA GLN A 271 -20.11 -11.96 10.78
C GLN A 271 -21.35 -11.85 11.68
N GLY A 272 -21.28 -11.06 12.76
CA GLY A 272 -22.39 -10.83 13.69
C GLY A 272 -23.53 -10.06 13.03
#